data_AF-R0JUV0-F1
#
_entry.id   AF-R0JUV0-F1
#
_cell.length_a   1.000
_cell.length_b   1.000
_cell.length_c   1.000
_cell.angle_alpha   90.00
_cell.angle_beta   90.00
_cell.angle_gamma   90.00
#
_symmetry.space_group_name_H-M   'P 1'
#
loop_
_entity.id
_entity.type
_entity.pdbx_description
1 polymer ?
#
loop_
_entity_poly.entity_id
_entity_poly.type
_entity_poly.pdbx_seq_one_letter_code
_entity_poly.pdbx_strand_id
1 'polypeptide(L)'
;MDAPDNLSPTLDPTQLAAGQAPPTPPHDDALDDIYGSAPSSPILSASAPLHRRHEILSDLPSRQRALDTDAYREGLATSKGQYVQAGFDEGYALGANLGLYVGYVLGVLHGFAAAWKGHDEKAHQEAKSIYDTARRELAIEQLLGRQWVDDEGIWKWGVVGSEDEPTLKEVAAQHPVTRRWMDRVRELATTWDVDLEAVEKMHALQEELA
;
A
#
# COMPACT_ATOMS: atom_id res chain seq x y z
N MET A 1 -28.07 -38.76 28.80
CA MET A 1 -28.77 -37.55 28.34
C MET A 1 -28.24 -36.44 29.20
N ASP A 2 -27.34 -35.62 28.66
CA ASP A 2 -27.13 -34.22 29.03
C ASP A 2 -26.19 -33.62 27.97
N ALA A 3 -26.64 -32.52 27.38
CA ALA A 3 -26.00 -31.85 26.26
C ALA A 3 -24.85 -30.95 26.73
N PRO A 4 -23.79 -30.74 25.91
CA PRO A 4 -22.79 -29.72 26.20
C PRO A 4 -23.35 -28.33 25.86
N ASP A 5 -23.36 -27.44 26.84
CA ASP A 5 -23.71 -26.04 26.70
C ASP A 5 -22.80 -25.31 25.69
N ASN A 6 -23.47 -24.55 24.85
CA ASN A 6 -22.97 -23.71 23.78
C ASN A 6 -22.20 -22.50 24.34
N LEU A 7 -20.87 -22.56 24.43
CA LEU A 7 -20.03 -21.40 24.74
C LEU A 7 -19.80 -20.58 23.45
N SER A 8 -20.71 -19.64 23.19
CA SER A 8 -20.47 -18.54 22.25
C SER A 8 -19.48 -17.54 22.87
N PRO A 9 -18.45 -17.07 22.15
CA PRO A 9 -17.55 -16.04 22.67
C PRO A 9 -18.29 -14.70 22.76
N THR A 10 -18.41 -14.16 23.96
CA THR A 10 -18.84 -12.78 24.21
C THR A 10 -17.80 -11.83 23.60
N LEU A 11 -18.21 -11.12 22.54
CA LEU A 11 -17.48 -9.99 21.98
C LEU A 11 -17.52 -8.85 23.01
N ASP A 12 -16.51 -8.78 23.86
CA ASP A 12 -16.25 -7.55 24.61
C ASP A 12 -15.89 -6.44 23.60
N PRO A 13 -16.50 -5.24 23.68
CA PRO A 13 -16.09 -4.14 22.84
C PRO A 13 -14.68 -3.71 23.23
N THR A 14 -13.74 -3.96 22.32
CA THR A 14 -12.36 -3.43 22.34
C THR A 14 -12.40 -1.93 22.62
N GLN A 15 -11.98 -1.54 23.83
CA GLN A 15 -11.83 -0.14 24.20
C GLN A 15 -10.62 0.44 23.47
N LEU A 16 -10.86 1.06 22.32
CA LEU A 16 -9.92 2.01 21.73
C LEU A 16 -9.92 3.25 22.63
N ALA A 17 -8.73 3.66 23.07
CA ALA A 17 -8.53 4.84 23.91
C ALA A 17 -9.03 6.10 23.21
N ALA A 18 -10.29 6.45 23.44
CA ALA A 18 -10.84 7.75 23.14
C ALA A 18 -10.28 8.73 24.17
N GLY A 19 -9.43 9.66 23.72
CA GLY A 19 -9.01 10.81 24.52
C GLY A 19 -10.23 11.53 25.11
N GLN A 20 -10.07 12.05 26.33
CA GLN A 20 -11.12 12.61 27.19
C GLN A 20 -12.16 13.45 26.44
N ALA A 21 -13.28 12.81 26.08
CA ALA A 21 -14.53 13.49 25.82
C ALA A 21 -15.10 13.96 27.18
N PRO A 22 -15.64 15.18 27.28
CA PRO A 22 -16.36 15.59 28.49
C PRO A 22 -17.53 14.63 28.75
N PRO A 23 -17.87 14.34 30.03
CA PRO A 23 -18.90 13.39 30.37
C PRO A 23 -20.23 13.84 29.77
N THR A 24 -20.84 12.95 28.98
CA THR A 24 -22.21 13.13 28.50
C THR A 24 -23.14 13.18 29.72
N PRO A 25 -24.00 14.21 29.87
CA PRO A 25 -24.98 14.21 30.95
C PRO A 25 -25.90 12.97 30.83
N PRO A 26 -26.38 12.42 31.96
CA PRO A 26 -27.25 11.25 31.94
C PRO A 26 -28.56 11.64 31.23
N HIS A 27 -28.78 11.07 30.06
CA HIS A 27 -30.07 11.12 29.37
C HIS A 27 -30.82 9.83 29.70
N ASP A 28 -31.95 9.95 30.38
CA ASP A 28 -32.74 8.82 30.88
C ASP A 28 -33.55 8.09 29.80
N ASP A 29 -33.57 8.54 28.55
CA ASP A 29 -34.16 7.75 27.47
C ASP A 29 -33.67 8.19 26.08
N ALA A 30 -33.15 7.26 25.29
CA ALA A 30 -32.57 7.53 23.95
C ALA A 30 -33.64 7.69 22.85
N LEU A 31 -34.92 7.52 23.19
CA LEU A 31 -36.05 7.56 22.25
C LEU A 31 -37.09 8.65 22.56
N ASP A 32 -36.90 9.44 23.64
CA ASP A 32 -37.81 10.53 24.04
C ASP A 32 -37.73 11.74 23.08
N ASP A 33 -36.63 11.88 22.33
CA ASP A 33 -36.35 13.04 21.48
C ASP A 33 -37.04 12.98 20.09
N ILE A 34 -37.66 11.85 19.70
CA ILE A 34 -38.19 11.68 18.34
C ILE A 34 -39.72 11.88 18.27
N TYR A 35 -40.46 11.60 19.36
CA TYR A 35 -41.93 11.66 19.35
C TYR A 35 -42.57 12.43 20.51
N GLY A 36 -41.77 13.12 21.33
CA GLY A 36 -42.20 13.72 22.60
C GLY A 36 -42.44 15.24 22.61
N SER A 37 -42.81 15.88 21.50
CA SER A 37 -43.24 17.31 21.53
C SER A 37 -44.05 17.68 20.29
N ALA A 38 -45.29 17.17 20.18
CA ALA A 38 -46.24 17.81 19.27
C ALA A 38 -46.55 19.22 19.81
N PRO A 39 -46.19 20.32 19.11
CA PRO A 39 -46.67 21.63 19.54
C PRO A 39 -48.20 21.62 19.41
N SER A 40 -48.89 22.09 20.45
CA SER A 40 -50.33 22.36 20.36
C SER A 40 -50.59 23.19 19.10
N SER A 41 -51.52 22.72 18.26
CA SER A 41 -51.79 23.26 16.92
C SER A 41 -51.93 24.80 16.96
N PRO A 42 -51.36 25.54 15.99
CA PRO A 42 -51.37 27.00 16.02
C PRO A 42 -52.79 27.52 15.80
N ILE A 43 -53.29 28.31 16.74
CA ILE A 43 -54.52 29.09 16.55
C ILE A 43 -54.14 30.30 15.69
N LEU A 44 -54.68 30.34 14.46
CA LEU A 44 -54.47 31.43 13.50
C LEU A 44 -55.14 32.73 13.99
N SER A 45 -54.43 33.52 14.79
CA SER A 45 -54.71 34.94 14.96
C SER A 45 -53.89 35.75 13.96
N ALA A 46 -54.57 36.27 12.95
CA ALA A 46 -54.01 37.13 11.91
C ALA A 46 -53.59 38.50 12.49
N SER A 47 -52.32 38.67 12.83
CA SER A 47 -51.72 40.00 12.99
C SER A 47 -50.21 39.99 12.75
N ALA A 48 -49.85 40.35 11.51
CA ALA A 48 -48.71 41.18 11.13
C ALA A 48 -47.24 40.71 11.39
N PRO A 49 -46.28 41.19 10.57
CA PRO A 49 -45.07 40.47 10.21
C PRO A 49 -43.88 40.83 11.10
N LEU A 50 -43.47 39.94 12.00
CA LEU A 50 -42.16 40.04 12.68
C LEU A 50 -41.47 38.70 12.95
N HIS A 51 -42.15 37.57 12.77
CA HIS A 51 -41.62 36.25 13.16
C HIS A 51 -40.74 35.55 12.11
N ARG A 52 -40.71 36.02 10.86
CA ARG A 52 -39.92 35.37 9.80
C ARG A 52 -38.39 35.57 9.92
N ARG A 53 -37.91 36.39 10.85
CA ARG A 53 -36.47 36.61 11.09
C ARG A 53 -35.88 35.64 12.13
N HIS A 54 -36.69 35.09 13.04
CA HIS A 54 -36.20 34.22 14.12
C HIS A 54 -36.02 32.75 13.69
N GLU A 55 -36.83 32.25 12.75
CA GLU A 55 -36.66 30.88 12.22
C GLU A 55 -35.35 30.73 11.41
N ILE A 56 -34.91 31.79 10.72
CA ILE A 56 -33.68 31.80 9.92
C ILE A 56 -32.43 31.85 10.82
N LEU A 57 -32.55 32.32 12.06
CA LEU A 57 -31.44 32.50 13.01
C LEU A 57 -31.18 31.27 13.90
N SER A 58 -32.19 30.41 14.15
CA SER A 58 -32.08 29.26 15.06
C SER A 58 -31.38 28.04 14.45
N ASP A 59 -31.26 27.99 13.11
CA ASP A 59 -30.61 26.90 12.38
C ASP A 59 -29.09 27.13 12.21
N LEU A 60 -28.61 28.35 12.48
CA LEU A 60 -27.18 28.68 12.40
C LEU A 60 -26.30 27.82 13.33
N PRO A 61 -26.67 27.56 14.61
CA PRO A 61 -25.87 26.70 15.49
C PRO A 61 -25.89 25.22 15.09
N SER A 62 -26.98 24.73 14.50
CA SER A 62 -27.09 23.36 14.00
C SER A 62 -26.27 23.20 12.72
N ARG A 63 -26.36 24.18 11.82
CA ARG A 63 -25.54 24.27 10.61
C ARG A 63 -24.05 24.40 10.93
N GLN A 64 -23.68 25.19 11.95
CA GLN A 64 -22.29 25.29 12.39
C GLN A 64 -21.78 23.93 12.90
N ARG A 65 -22.56 23.22 13.72
CA ARG A 65 -22.21 21.86 14.17
C ARG A 65 -22.06 20.88 13.02
N ALA A 66 -22.91 20.96 12.00
CA ALA A 66 -22.79 20.14 10.79
C ALA A 66 -21.49 20.46 10.02
N LEU A 67 -21.19 21.75 9.82
CA LEU A 67 -19.97 22.19 9.15
C LEU A 67 -18.70 21.80 9.92
N ASP A 68 -18.69 21.95 11.24
CA ASP A 68 -17.55 21.56 12.07
C ASP A 68 -17.33 20.04 12.05
N THR A 69 -18.42 19.27 12.04
CA THR A 69 -18.37 17.80 11.93
C THR A 69 -17.87 17.36 10.55
N ASP A 70 -18.33 18.02 9.49
CA ASP A 70 -17.89 17.76 8.12
C ASP A 70 -16.42 18.13 7.94
N ALA A 71 -15.98 19.29 8.45
CA ALA A 71 -14.59 19.73 8.42
C ALA A 71 -13.67 18.77 9.22
N TYR A 72 -14.13 18.25 10.35
CA TYR A 72 -13.36 17.27 11.13
C TYR A 72 -13.22 15.92 10.39
N ARG A 73 -14.31 15.44 9.78
CA ARG A 73 -14.30 14.22 8.96
C ARG A 73 -13.42 14.38 7.73
N GLU A 74 -13.53 15.50 7.05
CA GLU A 74 -12.72 15.85 5.88
C GLU A 74 -11.24 15.96 6.25
N GLY A 75 -10.91 16.60 7.38
CA GLY A 75 -9.54 16.69 7.90
C GLY A 75 -8.93 15.32 8.18
N LEU A 76 -9.67 14.44 8.88
CA LEU A 76 -9.21 13.07 9.14
C LEU A 76 -9.05 12.23 7.87
N ALA A 77 -9.98 12.37 6.92
CA ALA A 77 -9.93 11.64 5.65
C ALA A 77 -8.76 12.12 4.78
N THR A 78 -8.56 13.43 4.69
CA THR A 78 -7.48 14.05 3.91
C THR A 78 -6.11 13.69 4.48
N SER A 79 -5.92 13.80 5.80
CA SER A 79 -4.64 13.42 6.43
C SER A 79 -4.32 11.94 6.27
N LYS A 80 -5.32 11.04 6.30
CA LYS A 80 -5.06 9.61 6.08
C LYS A 80 -4.79 9.27 4.62
N GLY A 81 -5.45 9.95 3.68
CA GLY A 81 -5.26 9.72 2.25
C GLY A 81 -3.89 10.16 1.75
N GLN A 82 -3.43 11.34 2.19
CA GLN A 82 -2.22 11.97 1.65
C GLN A 82 -0.94 11.14 1.88
N TYR A 83 -0.70 10.64 3.09
CA TYR A 83 0.55 9.91 3.40
C TYR A 83 0.54 8.46 2.89
N VAL A 84 -0.64 7.82 2.85
CA VAL A 84 -0.75 6.44 2.37
C VAL A 84 -0.54 6.36 0.86
N GLN A 85 -1.08 7.31 0.10
CA GLN A 85 -0.91 7.33 -1.36
C GLN A 85 0.53 7.65 -1.76
N ALA A 86 1.14 8.68 -1.15
CA ALA A 86 2.53 9.03 -1.44
C ALA A 86 3.49 7.86 -1.16
N GLY A 87 3.36 7.21 0.00
CA GLY A 87 4.19 6.04 0.32
C GLY A 87 3.93 4.84 -0.61
N PHE A 88 2.69 4.64 -1.06
CA PHE A 88 2.38 3.61 -2.04
C PHE A 88 3.00 3.90 -3.40
N ASP A 89 2.91 5.13 -3.90
CA ASP A 89 3.44 5.51 -5.21
C ASP A 89 4.97 5.38 -5.25
N GLU A 90 5.66 5.80 -4.19
CA GLU A 90 7.11 5.63 -4.03
C GLU A 90 7.51 4.15 -3.97
N GLY A 91 6.83 3.37 -3.11
CA GLY A 91 7.08 1.94 -2.96
C GLY A 91 6.77 1.14 -4.23
N TYR A 92 5.72 1.50 -4.96
CA TYR A 92 5.34 0.89 -6.23
C TYR A 92 6.41 1.11 -7.30
N ALA A 93 6.89 2.35 -7.43
CA ALA A 93 7.94 2.68 -8.40
C ALA A 93 9.26 1.94 -8.11
N LEU A 94 9.68 1.86 -6.83
CA LEU A 94 10.85 1.08 -6.44
C LEU A 94 10.65 -0.42 -6.71
N GLY A 95 9.49 -0.95 -6.33
CA GLY A 95 9.12 -2.35 -6.56
C GLY A 95 9.11 -2.72 -8.04
N ALA A 96 8.63 -1.82 -8.91
CA ALA A 96 8.65 -2.01 -10.36
C ALA A 96 10.09 -2.10 -10.89
N ASN A 97 10.99 -1.21 -10.46
CA ASN A 97 12.40 -1.25 -10.86
C ASN A 97 13.09 -2.53 -10.39
N LEU A 98 12.88 -2.95 -9.13
CA LEU A 98 13.37 -4.23 -8.63
C LEU A 98 12.79 -5.41 -9.43
N GLY A 99 11.50 -5.37 -9.73
CA GLY A 99 10.81 -6.38 -10.54
C GLY A 99 11.41 -6.54 -11.93
N LEU A 100 11.79 -5.45 -12.60
CA LEU A 100 12.48 -5.48 -13.89
C LEU A 100 13.82 -6.21 -13.78
N TYR A 101 14.63 -5.89 -12.77
CA TYR A 101 15.93 -6.54 -12.57
C TYR A 101 15.79 -8.03 -12.26
N VAL A 102 14.86 -8.39 -11.37
CA VAL A 102 14.58 -9.79 -11.03
C VAL A 102 14.06 -10.55 -12.25
N GLY A 103 13.12 -9.95 -12.99
CA GLY A 103 12.57 -10.52 -14.21
C GLY A 103 13.64 -10.79 -15.26
N TYR A 104 14.55 -9.83 -15.48
CA TYR A 104 15.69 -10.00 -16.38
C TYR A 104 16.57 -11.18 -15.96
N VAL A 105 17.03 -11.20 -14.71
CA VAL A 105 17.92 -12.26 -14.20
C VAL A 105 17.26 -13.64 -14.33
N LEU A 106 16.01 -13.77 -13.86
CA LEU A 106 15.30 -15.04 -13.93
C LEU A 106 15.00 -15.45 -15.37
N GLY A 107 14.70 -14.50 -16.25
CA GLY A 107 14.48 -14.72 -17.67
C GLY A 107 15.72 -15.28 -18.37
N VAL A 108 16.89 -14.68 -18.14
CA VAL A 108 18.16 -15.14 -18.72
C VAL A 108 18.53 -16.53 -18.20
N LEU A 109 18.47 -16.75 -16.87
CA LEU A 109 18.77 -18.05 -16.27
C LEU A 109 17.81 -19.15 -16.74
N HIS A 110 16.53 -18.82 -16.91
CA HIS A 110 15.55 -19.73 -17.50
C HIS A 110 15.90 -20.06 -18.95
N GLY A 111 16.28 -19.06 -19.74
CA GLY A 111 16.75 -19.22 -21.12
C GLY A 111 17.94 -20.16 -21.22
N PHE A 112 18.92 -20.03 -20.33
CA PHE A 112 20.06 -20.95 -20.27
C PHE A 112 19.63 -22.39 -19.96
N ALA A 113 18.80 -22.59 -18.94
CA ALA A 113 18.31 -23.92 -18.60
C ALA A 113 17.50 -24.55 -19.77
N ALA A 114 16.71 -23.73 -20.48
CA ALA A 114 15.96 -24.17 -21.65
C ALA A 114 16.87 -24.54 -22.83
N ALA A 115 17.94 -23.76 -23.08
CA ALA A 115 18.88 -24.01 -24.17
C ALA A 115 19.65 -25.35 -24.01
N TRP A 116 20.08 -25.66 -22.78
CA TRP A 116 20.80 -26.91 -22.50
C TRP A 116 19.91 -28.16 -22.51
N LYS A 117 18.59 -27.99 -22.40
CA LYS A 117 17.64 -29.10 -22.36
C LYS A 117 17.73 -29.94 -23.64
N GLY A 118 18.11 -31.20 -23.50
CA GLY A 118 18.25 -32.14 -24.62
C GLY A 118 19.58 -32.07 -25.37
N HIS A 119 20.45 -31.10 -25.07
CA HIS A 119 21.81 -31.00 -25.62
C HIS A 119 22.85 -31.56 -24.65
N ASP A 120 22.79 -31.12 -23.38
CA ASP A 120 23.65 -31.61 -22.31
C ASP A 120 22.86 -31.68 -21.00
N GLU A 121 22.64 -32.90 -20.50
CA GLU A 121 21.89 -33.13 -19.28
C GLU A 121 22.62 -32.58 -18.04
N LYS A 122 23.96 -32.60 -18.01
CA LYS A 122 24.71 -32.07 -16.87
C LYS A 122 24.60 -30.55 -16.80
N ALA A 123 24.84 -29.88 -17.93
CA ALA A 123 24.70 -28.43 -18.03
C ALA A 123 23.23 -27.98 -17.77
N HIS A 124 22.25 -28.76 -18.23
CA HIS A 124 20.84 -28.52 -17.94
C HIS A 124 20.54 -28.57 -16.44
N GLN A 125 20.99 -29.62 -15.73
CA GLN A 125 20.78 -29.74 -14.29
C GLN A 125 21.50 -28.65 -13.49
N GLU A 126 22.71 -28.26 -13.91
CA GLU A 126 23.45 -27.17 -13.30
C GLU A 126 22.72 -25.82 -13.48
N ALA A 127 22.36 -25.47 -14.71
CA ALA A 127 21.62 -24.24 -15.01
C ALA A 127 20.27 -24.19 -14.26
N LYS A 128 19.58 -25.33 -14.17
CA LYS A 128 18.32 -25.44 -13.42
C LYS A 128 18.52 -25.25 -11.92
N SER A 129 19.56 -25.82 -11.33
CA SER A 129 19.91 -25.62 -9.91
C SER A 129 20.19 -24.15 -9.60
N ILE A 130 20.94 -23.48 -10.48
CA ILE A 130 21.24 -22.05 -10.37
C ILE A 130 19.93 -21.24 -10.46
N TYR A 131 19.07 -21.53 -11.44
CA TYR A 131 17.77 -20.88 -11.60
C TYR A 131 16.88 -21.05 -10.35
N ASP A 132 16.76 -22.27 -9.82
CA ASP A 132 15.93 -22.54 -8.64
C ASP A 132 16.47 -21.81 -7.40
N THR A 133 17.79 -21.65 -7.30
CA THR A 133 18.44 -20.87 -6.23
C THR A 133 18.15 -19.38 -6.39
N ALA A 134 18.30 -18.85 -7.61
CA ALA A 134 17.97 -17.46 -7.92
C ALA A 134 16.50 -17.15 -7.59
N ARG A 135 15.58 -18.04 -7.94
CA ARG A 135 14.15 -17.88 -7.67
C ARG A 135 13.82 -17.78 -6.18
N ARG A 136 14.53 -18.50 -5.32
CA ARG A 136 14.36 -18.42 -3.86
C ARG A 136 14.95 -17.13 -3.29
N GLU A 137 16.16 -16.77 -3.70
CA GLU A 137 16.86 -15.59 -3.17
C GLU A 137 16.28 -14.26 -3.68
N LEU A 138 15.75 -14.24 -4.92
CA LEU A 138 15.12 -13.07 -5.54
C LEU A 138 13.60 -13.02 -5.30
N ALA A 139 13.07 -13.86 -4.42
CA ALA A 139 11.69 -13.76 -4.00
C ALA A 139 11.44 -12.41 -3.29
N ILE A 140 10.26 -11.82 -3.48
CA ILE A 140 9.93 -10.51 -2.91
C ILE A 140 10.08 -10.48 -1.39
N GLU A 141 9.76 -11.58 -0.71
CA GLU A 141 9.90 -11.76 0.74
C GLU A 141 11.36 -11.66 1.20
N GLN A 142 12.31 -12.06 0.36
CA GLN A 142 13.74 -12.01 0.64
C GLN A 142 14.34 -10.66 0.25
N LEU A 143 13.92 -10.11 -0.89
CA LEU A 143 14.38 -8.82 -1.42
C LEU A 143 13.89 -7.63 -0.58
N LEU A 144 12.64 -7.65 -0.15
CA LEU A 144 12.02 -6.60 0.66
C LEU A 144 11.84 -7.03 2.12
N GLY A 145 12.57 -8.05 2.55
CA GLY A 145 12.55 -8.51 3.94
C GLY A 145 13.13 -7.47 4.90
N ARG A 146 12.86 -7.64 6.20
CA ARG A 146 13.32 -6.76 7.30
C ARG A 146 14.84 -6.54 7.34
N GLN A 147 15.61 -7.40 6.66
CA GLN A 147 17.05 -7.26 6.52
C GLN A 147 17.45 -6.09 5.61
N TRP A 148 16.62 -5.76 4.61
CA TRP A 148 16.89 -4.73 3.61
C TRP A 148 16.01 -3.50 3.77
N VAL A 149 14.82 -3.64 4.35
CA VAL A 149 13.87 -2.56 4.58
C VAL A 149 13.57 -2.45 6.08
N ASP A 150 13.41 -1.24 6.60
CA ASP A 150 13.02 -1.00 8.01
C ASP A 150 11.49 -1.01 8.21
N ASP A 151 11.04 -0.77 9.44
CA ASP A 151 9.61 -0.73 9.78
C ASP A 151 8.90 0.52 9.20
N GLU A 152 9.66 1.51 8.69
CA GLU A 152 9.15 2.71 8.02
C GLU A 152 9.06 2.55 6.49
N GLY A 153 9.57 1.44 5.94
CA GLY A 153 9.57 1.17 4.50
C GLY A 153 10.80 1.72 3.77
N ILE A 154 11.80 2.21 4.51
CA ILE A 154 13.02 2.81 3.96
C ILE A 154 14.09 1.71 3.80
N TRP A 155 14.81 1.76 2.68
CA TRP A 155 15.89 0.83 2.39
C TRP A 155 17.13 1.10 3.25
N LYS A 156 17.82 0.02 3.62
CA LYS A 156 18.98 0.04 4.52
C LYS A 156 20.34 0.05 3.81
N TRP A 157 20.37 -0.15 2.49
CA TRP A 157 21.62 -0.20 1.73
C TRP A 157 22.03 1.19 1.24
N GLY A 158 23.35 1.43 1.22
CA GLY A 158 23.91 2.67 0.69
C GLY A 158 23.79 2.71 -0.83
N VAL A 159 23.21 3.78 -1.35
CA VAL A 159 23.05 4.02 -2.79
C VAL A 159 23.90 5.20 -3.17
N VAL A 160 24.79 5.01 -4.14
CA VAL A 160 25.56 6.09 -4.76
C VAL A 160 24.76 6.59 -5.95
N GLY A 161 24.11 7.75 -5.82
CA GLY A 161 23.45 8.42 -6.94
C GLY A 161 24.46 8.99 -7.92
N SER A 162 24.09 9.06 -9.20
CA SER A 162 24.86 9.86 -10.17
C SER A 162 24.67 11.36 -9.98
N GLU A 163 23.53 11.77 -9.40
CA GLU A 163 23.22 13.13 -8.96
C GLU A 163 23.21 13.24 -7.42
N ASP A 164 22.91 14.43 -6.88
CA ASP A 164 22.80 14.67 -5.43
C ASP A 164 21.74 13.78 -4.76
N GLU A 165 20.71 13.35 -5.50
CA GLU A 165 19.66 12.45 -5.02
C GLU A 165 19.55 11.21 -5.93
N PRO A 166 19.70 9.97 -5.40
CA PRO A 166 19.71 8.77 -6.20
C PRO A 166 18.33 8.46 -6.78
N THR A 167 18.28 8.12 -8.07
CA THR A 167 17.03 7.68 -8.71
C THR A 167 16.61 6.31 -8.20
N LEU A 168 15.30 6.02 -8.14
CA LEU A 168 14.79 4.71 -7.70
C LEU A 168 15.33 3.54 -8.54
N LYS A 169 15.66 3.80 -9.81
CA LYS A 169 16.34 2.83 -10.68
C LYS A 169 17.73 2.49 -10.18
N GLU A 170 18.53 3.50 -9.79
CA GLU A 170 19.85 3.30 -9.21
C GLU A 170 19.78 2.61 -7.84
N VAL A 171 18.79 2.97 -7.03
CA VAL A 171 18.51 2.31 -5.73
C VAL A 171 18.28 0.81 -5.94
N ALA A 172 17.41 0.45 -6.88
CA ALA A 172 17.11 -0.94 -7.22
C ALA A 172 18.31 -1.68 -7.83
N ALA A 173 19.10 -1.01 -8.69
CA ALA A 173 20.29 -1.59 -9.31
C ALA A 173 21.39 -1.92 -8.28
N GLN A 174 21.51 -1.08 -7.26
CA GLN A 174 22.51 -1.21 -6.20
C GLN A 174 22.07 -2.15 -5.07
N HIS A 175 20.86 -2.72 -5.16
CA HIS A 175 20.40 -3.71 -4.20
C HIS A 175 21.38 -4.91 -4.14
N PRO A 176 21.92 -5.27 -2.96
CA PRO A 176 23.04 -6.22 -2.87
C PRO A 176 22.77 -7.60 -3.49
N VAL A 177 21.55 -8.12 -3.30
CA VAL A 177 21.16 -9.43 -3.86
C VAL A 177 21.03 -9.34 -5.38
N THR A 178 20.40 -8.27 -5.88
CA THR A 178 20.18 -8.05 -7.31
C THR A 178 21.50 -7.90 -8.05
N ARG A 179 22.41 -7.11 -7.48
CA ARG A 179 23.75 -6.90 -8.01
C ARG A 179 24.54 -8.20 -8.07
N ARG A 180 24.57 -8.98 -6.99
CA ARG A 180 25.24 -10.29 -6.94
C ARG A 180 24.74 -11.22 -8.04
N TRP A 181 23.42 -11.27 -8.25
CA TRP A 181 22.84 -12.13 -9.28
C TRP A 181 23.06 -11.61 -10.70
N MET A 182 23.05 -10.30 -10.91
CA MET A 182 23.43 -9.69 -12.18
C MET A 182 24.87 -10.02 -12.57
N ASP A 183 25.81 -9.89 -11.63
CA ASP A 183 27.21 -10.27 -11.86
C ASP A 183 27.33 -11.76 -12.18
N ARG A 184 26.59 -12.60 -11.46
CA ARG A 184 26.56 -14.05 -11.73
C ARG A 184 26.02 -14.39 -13.12
N VAL A 185 25.00 -13.68 -13.59
CA VAL A 185 24.46 -13.86 -14.94
C VAL A 185 25.49 -13.48 -16.01
N ARG A 186 26.22 -12.36 -15.82
CA ARG A 186 27.30 -11.95 -16.75
C ARG A 186 28.44 -12.96 -16.80
N GLU A 187 28.83 -13.51 -15.66
CA GLU A 187 29.84 -14.58 -15.58
C GLU A 187 29.41 -15.82 -16.36
N LEU A 188 28.16 -16.26 -16.18
CA LEU A 188 27.62 -17.42 -16.88
C LEU A 188 27.48 -17.18 -18.38
N ALA A 189 27.04 -15.99 -18.78
CA ALA A 189 26.96 -15.60 -20.18
C ALA A 189 28.33 -15.64 -20.85
N THR A 190 29.37 -15.14 -20.18
CA THR A 190 30.75 -15.21 -20.70
C THR A 190 31.25 -16.66 -20.77
N THR A 191 30.91 -17.48 -19.77
CA THR A 191 31.31 -18.90 -19.72
C THR A 191 30.67 -19.71 -20.85
N TRP A 192 29.43 -19.37 -21.23
CA TRP A 192 28.67 -20.06 -22.27
C TRP A 192 28.67 -19.32 -23.62
N ASP A 193 29.50 -18.28 -23.76
CA ASP A 193 29.64 -17.46 -24.97
C ASP A 193 28.30 -16.91 -25.50
N VAL A 194 27.45 -16.45 -24.59
CA VAL A 194 26.13 -15.87 -24.91
C VAL A 194 26.25 -14.35 -24.95
N ASP A 195 25.90 -13.76 -26.10
CA ASP A 195 25.80 -12.31 -26.27
C ASP A 195 24.51 -11.77 -25.62
N LEU A 196 24.65 -11.15 -24.45
CA LEU A 196 23.54 -10.49 -23.75
C LEU A 196 23.22 -9.10 -24.34
N GLU A 197 24.15 -8.45 -25.04
CA GLU A 197 23.90 -7.14 -25.65
C GLU A 197 22.91 -7.23 -26.81
N ALA A 198 22.85 -8.38 -27.49
CA ALA A 198 21.83 -8.63 -28.51
C ALA A 198 20.40 -8.52 -27.94
N VAL A 199 20.19 -8.95 -26.69
CA VAL A 199 18.91 -8.89 -26.00
C VAL A 199 18.60 -7.45 -25.57
N GLU A 200 19.60 -6.71 -25.09
CA GLU A 200 19.44 -5.31 -24.69
C GLU A 200 19.18 -4.37 -25.88
N LYS A 201 19.86 -4.60 -27.01
CA LYS A 201 19.65 -3.85 -28.27
C LYS A 201 18.25 -4.09 -28.84
N MET A 202 17.72 -5.31 -28.74
CA MET A 202 16.33 -5.58 -29.11
C MET A 202 15.32 -4.78 -28.27
N HIS A 203 15.57 -4.63 -26.97
CA HIS A 203 14.71 -3.85 -26.09
C HIS A 203 14.75 -2.34 -26.43
N ALA A 204 15.94 -1.78 -26.66
CA ALA A 204 16.10 -0.37 -27.04
C ALA A 204 15.42 -0.04 -28.39
N LEU A 205 15.49 -0.95 -29.36
CA LEU A 205 14.82 -0.78 -30.65
C LEU A 205 13.29 -0.84 -30.54
N GLN A 206 12.74 -1.53 -29.53
CA GLN A 206 11.30 -1.56 -29.29
C GLN A 206 10.80 -0.26 -28.63
N GLU A 207 11.62 0.39 -27.80
CA GLU A 207 11.29 1.71 -27.21
C GLU A 207 11.35 2.83 -28.25
N GLU A 208 12.23 2.79 -29.25
CA GLU A 208 12.26 3.80 -30.33
C GLU A 208 11.10 3.68 -31.34
N LEU A 209 10.39 2.54 -31.35
CA LEU A 209 9.29 2.27 -32.28
C LEU A 209 7.90 2.46 -31.66
N ALA A 210 7.81 2.79 -30.36
CA ALA A 210 6.57 3.00 -29.61
C ALA A 210 6.32 4.50 -29.36
#